data_AF-A0A6H5JBH6-F1
#
_entry.id   AF-A0A6H5JBH6-F1
#
_cell.length_a   1.000
_cell.length_b   1.000
_cell.length_c   1.000
_cell.angle_alpha   90.00
_cell.angle_beta   90.00
_cell.angle_gamma   90.00
#
_symmetry.space_group_name_H-M   'P 1'
#
loop_
_entity.id
_entity.type
_entity.pdbx_description
1 polymer ?
#
loop_
_entity_poly.entity_id
_entity_poly.type
_entity_poly.pdbx_seq_one_letter_code
_entity_poly.pdbx_strand_id
1 'polypeptide(L)' 'MTDGRILIGSFLCTDRDANIILGLCAEYLSDNLDLEARTLGLVMVPGRHIVSIHLDV' A
#
# COMPACT_ATOMS: atom_id res chain seq x y z
N MET A 1 5.34 -2.25 -4.28
CA MET A 1 4.70 -1.70 -5.49
C MET A 1 5.63 -1.85 -6.67
N THR A 2 5.13 -1.83 -7.91
CA THR A 2 5.97 -1.97 -9.13
C THR A 2 7.02 -0.87 -9.28
N ASP A 3 6.85 0.27 -8.61
CA ASP A 3 7.77 1.41 -8.59
C ASP A 3 8.68 1.45 -7.34
N GLY A 4 8.74 0.35 -6.57
CA GLY A 4 9.56 0.27 -5.35
C GLY A 4 8.93 0.89 -4.10
N ARG A 5 7.73 1.47 -4.18
CA ARG A 5 7.06 1.95 -2.96
C ARG A 5 6.50 0.82 -2.10
N ILE A 6 6.35 1.09 -0.81
CA ILE A 6 5.65 0.25 0.16
C ILE A 6 4.46 1.05 0.69
N LEU A 7 3.27 0.45 0.67
CA LEU A 7 2.05 1.03 1.23
C LEU A 7 1.65 0.21 2.46
N ILE A 8 1.46 0.89 3.59
CA ILE A 8 1.01 0.28 4.84
C ILE A 8 -0.29 0.95 5.24
N GLY A 9 -1.32 0.16 5.49
CA GLY A 9 -2.64 0.65 5.88
C GLY A 9 -3.60 -0.49 6.21
N SER A 10 -4.80 -0.14 6.66
CA SER A 10 -5.88 -1.08 6.94
C SER A 10 -6.50 -1.58 5.65
N PHE A 11 -6.42 -2.88 5.38
CA PHE A 11 -7.11 -3.50 4.25
C PHE A 11 -8.62 -3.46 4.46
N LEU A 12 -9.34 -2.72 3.62
CA LEU A 12 -10.79 -2.55 3.76
C LEU A 12 -11.58 -3.49 2.84
N CYS A 13 -11.18 -3.59 1.58
CA CYS A 13 -11.81 -4.48 0.62
C CYS A 13 -10.94 -4.72 -0.62
N THR A 14 -11.35 -5.69 -1.43
CA THR A 14 -10.81 -5.96 -2.76
C THR A 14 -11.91 -6.35 -3.73
N ASP A 15 -11.64 -6.27 -5.03
CA ASP A 15 -12.52 -6.72 -6.11
C ASP A 15 -11.93 -7.92 -6.87
N ARG A 16 -12.60 -8.33 -7.96
CA ARG A 16 -12.20 -9.45 -8.81
C ARG A 16 -10.84 -9.23 -9.50
N ASP A 17 -10.50 -7.97 -9.78
CA ASP A 17 -9.28 -7.61 -10.50
C ASP A 17 -8.10 -7.35 -9.55
N ALA A 18 -8.27 -7.73 -8.28
CA ALA A 18 -7.32 -7.52 -7.19
C ALA A 18 -7.00 -6.03 -6.96
N ASN A 19 -7.88 -5.11 -7.35
CA ASN A 19 -7.79 -3.74 -6.86
C ASN A 19 -8.11 -3.78 -5.36
N ILE A 20 -7.41 -2.96 -4.57
CA ILE A 20 -7.59 -2.92 -3.12
C ILE A 20 -7.89 -1.50 -2.66
N ILE A 21 -8.66 -1.41 -1.57
CA ILE A 21 -8.84 -0.17 -0.82
C ILE A 21 -8.09 -0.30 0.50
N LEU A 22 -7.18 0.66 0.76
CA LEU A 22 -6.46 0.81 2.03
C LEU A 22 -6.96 2.06 2.77
N GLY A 23 -7.40 1.89 4.00
CA GLY A 23 -7.66 2.97 4.94
C GLY A 23 -6.43 3.30 5.79
N LEU A 24 -6.36 4.51 6.34
CA LEU A 24 -5.25 4.97 7.19
C LEU A 24 -3.87 4.71 6.54
N CYS A 25 -3.80 4.84 5.21
CA CYS A 25 -2.65 4.46 4.42
C CYS A 25 -1.52 5.49 4.53
N ALA A 26 -0.29 4.99 4.66
CA ALA A 26 0.93 5.75 4.49
C ALA A 26 1.84 5.08 3.45
N GLU A 27 2.61 5.88 2.72
CA GLU A 27 3.61 5.39 1.77
C GLU A 27 5.05 5.57 2.26
N TYR A 28 5.89 4.62 1.87
CA TYR A 28 7.32 4.56 2.13
C TYR A 28 8.07 4.25 0.84
N LEU A 29 9.31 4.73 0.71
CA LEU A 29 10.24 4.33 -0.35
C LEU A 29 11.00 3.07 0.10
N SER A 30 11.10 2.04 -0.75
CA SER A 30 11.77 0.75 -0.41
C SER A 30 13.15 0.93 0.19
N ASP A 31 13.89 1.92 -0.31
CA ASP A 31 15.32 2.07 0.00
C ASP A 31 15.55 2.78 1.33
N ASN A 32 14.49 3.33 1.94
CA ASN A 32 14.58 4.15 3.15
C ASN A 32 13.29 4.07 3.97
N LEU A 33 13.08 2.93 4.65
CA LEU A 33 12.01 2.78 5.64
C LEU A 33 12.18 3.73 6.85
N ASP A 34 13.38 4.25 7.07
CA ASP A 34 13.71 5.20 8.14
C ASP A 34 13.35 6.67 7.80
N LEU A 35 12.89 6.95 6.58
CA LEU A 35 12.39 8.28 6.21
C LEU A 35 10.93 8.48 6.62
N GLU A 36 10.53 9.74 6.81
CA GLU A 36 9.15 10.09 7.16
C GLU A 36 8.14 9.52 6.15
N ALA A 37 7.22 8.72 6.68
CA ALA A 37 6.09 8.20 5.93
C ALA A 37 5.21 9.35 5.44
N ARG A 38 4.78 9.31 4.17
CA ARG A 38 3.78 10.27 3.68
C ARG A 38 2.39 9.71 3.91
N THR A 39 1.62 10.36 4.78
CA THR A 39 0.21 10.03 5.04
C THR A 39 -0.63 10.29 3.79
N LEU A 40 -1.40 9.28 3.37
CA LEU A 40 -2.30 9.34 2.20
C LEU A 40 -3.78 9.26 2.59
N GLY A 41 -4.12 8.59 3.70
CA GLY A 41 -5.51 8.43 4.14
C GLY A 41 -6.21 7.25 3.47
N LEU A 42 -7.23 7.50 2.63
CA LEU A 42 -7.96 6.44 1.91
C LEU A 42 -7.41 6.32 0.48
N VAL A 43 -6.93 5.14 0.10
CA VAL A 43 -6.26 4.91 -1.18
C VAL A 43 -6.88 3.73 -1.91
N MET A 44 -7.08 3.89 -3.22
CA MET A 44 -7.33 2.78 -4.14
C MET A 44 -6.03 2.41 -4.86
N VAL A 45 -5.65 1.14 -4.81
CA VAL A 45 -4.46 0.61 -5.46
C VAL A 45 -4.88 -0.39 -6.53
N PRO A 46 -4.57 -0.14 -7.81
CA PRO A 46 -4.87 -1.10 -8.87
C PRO A 46 -4.05 -2.39 -8.72
N GLY A 47 -4.69 -3.55 -8.90
CA GLY A 47 -4.06 -4.86 -8.69
C GLY A 47 -2.77 -5.08 -9.49
N ARG A 48 -2.70 -4.54 -10.71
CA ARG A 48 -1.51 -4.58 -11.58
C ARG A 48 -0.24 -3.94 -11.00
N HIS A 49 -0.35 -3.12 -9.95
CA HIS A 49 0.79 -2.47 -9.30
C HIS A 49 1.23 -3.17 -8.00
N ILE A 50 0.45 -4.17 -7.56
CA ILE A 50 0.71 -4.95 -6.36
C ILE A 50 1.71 -6.05 -6.70
N VAL A 51 2.83 -6.10 -5.98
CA VAL A 51 3.87 -7.12 -6.15
C VAL A 51 3.71 -8.22 -5.10
N SER A 52 3.41 -7.85 -3.86
CA SER A 52 3.14 -8.75 -2.74
C SER A 52 2.37 -8.02 -1.64
N ILE A 53 1.72 -8.78 -0.75
CA ILE A 53 1.00 -8.27 0.43
C ILE A 53 1.44 -9.09 1.64
N HIS A 54 1.68 -8.44 2.76
CA HIS A 54 2.04 -9.06 4.04
C HIS A 54 1.15 -8.46 5.14
N LEU A 55 0.93 -9.23 6.21
CA LEU A 55 0.29 -8.73 7.42
C LEU A 55 1.34 -8.02 8.28
N ASP A 56 0.97 -6.89 8.84
CA ASP A 56 1.73 -6.20 9.89
C ASP A 56 1.45 -6.90 11.23
N VAL A 57 2.49 -7.22 12.02
CA VAL A 57 2.40 -7.98 13.28
C VAL A 57 2.76 -7.10 14.46
#